data_AF-A0A1H0NBH9-F1
#
_entry.id   AF-A0A1H0NBH9-F1
#
_cell.length_a   1.000
_cell.length_b   1.000
_cell.length_c   1.000
_cell.angle_alpha   90.00
_cell.angle_beta   90.00
_cell.angle_gamma   90.00
#
_symmetry.space_group_name_H-M   'P 1'
#
loop_
_entity.id
_entity.type
_entity.pdbx_description
1 polymer ?
#
loop_
_entity_poly.entity_id
_entity_poly.type
_entity_poly.pdbx_seq_one_letter_code
_entity_poly.pdbx_strand_id
1 'polypeptide(L)'
;MLDGHDVPVFDEIQLWERSSVPTCSVVLTVSHDDDLDELLSDLDRAGLTGENWTTSVRMLCAACSSGSPGAHDHPFGSSDGGDRTLGISGHAEAVEAVLAGWRDRREGRGHGRVAVELA
;
A
#
# COMPACT_ATOMS: atom_id res chain seq x y z
N MET A 1 -18.81 -3.11 -20.76
CA MET A 1 -19.11 -3.66 -22.09
C MET A 1 -18.67 -5.12 -22.11
N LEU A 2 -19.58 -6.07 -22.34
CA LEU A 2 -19.26 -7.51 -22.45
C LEU A 2 -19.61 -7.94 -23.87
N ASP A 3 -18.65 -8.53 -24.61
CA ASP A 3 -18.81 -8.92 -26.01
C ASP A 3 -19.40 -7.82 -26.91
N GLY A 4 -18.98 -6.56 -26.70
CA GLY A 4 -19.44 -5.41 -27.49
C GLY A 4 -20.83 -4.86 -27.13
N HIS A 5 -21.44 -5.33 -26.04
CA HIS A 5 -22.73 -4.83 -25.55
C HIS A 5 -22.55 -4.02 -24.27
N ASP A 6 -23.26 -2.90 -24.16
CA ASP A 6 -23.35 -2.13 -22.92
C ASP A 6 -24.16 -2.92 -21.89
N VAL A 7 -23.55 -3.15 -20.73
CA VAL A 7 -24.17 -3.81 -19.59
C VAL A 7 -24.40 -2.75 -18.52
N PRO A 8 -25.54 -2.76 -17.80
CA PRO A 8 -25.74 -1.86 -16.68
C PRO A 8 -24.60 -1.99 -15.66
N VAL A 9 -24.07 -0.87 -15.14
CA VAL A 9 -22.92 -0.83 -14.21
C VAL A 9 -23.02 -1.82 -13.05
N PHE A 10 -24.23 -2.03 -12.50
CA PHE A 10 -24.43 -2.96 -11.38
C PHE A 10 -24.26 -4.44 -11.79
N ASP A 11 -24.61 -4.78 -13.02
CA ASP A 11 -24.40 -6.12 -13.57
C ASP A 11 -22.90 -6.34 -13.87
N GLU A 12 -22.17 -5.28 -14.25
CA GLU A 12 -20.71 -5.35 -14.45
C GLU A 12 -19.94 -5.58 -13.14
N ILE A 13 -20.36 -4.96 -12.03
CA ILE A 13 -19.73 -5.17 -10.71
C ILE A 13 -19.91 -6.63 -10.25
N GLN A 14 -21.02 -7.28 -10.60
CA GLN A 14 -21.25 -8.69 -10.27
C GLN A 14 -20.29 -9.64 -10.97
N LEU A 15 -19.61 -9.19 -12.04
CA LEU A 15 -18.60 -9.96 -12.76
C LEU A 15 -17.21 -9.86 -12.13
N TRP A 16 -16.99 -8.95 -11.18
CA TRP A 16 -15.67 -8.76 -10.56
C TRP A 16 -15.29 -9.97 -9.72
N GLU A 17 -14.17 -10.59 -10.08
CA GLU A 17 -13.53 -11.64 -9.29
C GLU A 17 -12.50 -11.04 -8.34
N ARG A 18 -12.26 -11.72 -7.21
CA ARG A 18 -11.16 -11.36 -6.33
C ARG A 18 -9.83 -11.50 -7.06
N SER A 19 -8.96 -10.51 -6.91
CA SER A 19 -7.57 -10.60 -7.34
C SER A 19 -6.89 -11.79 -6.66
N SER A 20 -6.14 -12.58 -7.43
CA SER A 20 -5.25 -13.60 -6.89
C SER A 20 -3.94 -13.03 -6.34
N VAL A 21 -3.66 -11.76 -6.62
CA VAL A 21 -2.50 -11.02 -6.10
C VAL A 21 -2.92 -10.31 -4.82
N PRO A 22 -2.33 -10.67 -3.67
CA PRO A 22 -2.64 -10.02 -2.40
C PRO A 22 -2.06 -8.62 -2.33
N THR A 23 -2.63 -7.80 -1.45
CA THR A 23 -2.09 -6.47 -1.12
C THR A 23 -1.42 -6.52 0.24
N CYS A 24 -0.15 -6.15 0.27
CA CYS A 24 0.65 -5.98 1.48
C CYS A 24 0.80 -4.50 1.85
N SER A 25 1.08 -4.22 3.12
CA SER A 25 1.52 -2.90 3.60
C SER A 25 2.77 -3.05 4.47
N VAL A 26 3.62 -2.02 4.47
CA VAL A 26 4.82 -1.98 5.32
C VAL A 26 5.16 -0.54 5.70
N VAL A 27 5.64 -0.36 6.94
CA VAL A 27 6.26 0.90 7.38
C VAL A 27 7.76 0.81 7.14
N LEU A 28 8.30 1.81 6.45
CA LEU A 28 9.71 1.96 6.12
C LEU A 28 10.31 3.05 6.98
N THR A 29 11.57 2.87 7.37
CA THR A 29 12.42 3.93 7.88
C THR A 29 13.35 4.33 6.75
N VAL A 30 13.25 5.58 6.29
CA VAL A 30 14.08 6.14 5.21
C VAL A 30 14.77 7.41 5.69
N SER A 31 16.00 7.61 5.24
CA SER A 31 16.79 8.79 5.61
C SER A 31 16.82 9.83 4.49
N HIS A 32 16.59 9.42 3.24
CA HIS A 32 16.56 10.28 2.06
C HIS A 32 15.34 9.95 1.19
N ASP A 33 14.79 10.95 0.50
CA ASP A 33 13.63 10.74 -0.37
C ASP A 33 13.94 9.76 -1.51
N ASP A 34 15.17 9.77 -2.05
CA ASP A 34 15.64 8.82 -3.08
C ASP A 34 15.59 7.35 -2.62
N ASP A 35 15.63 7.08 -1.30
CA ASP A 35 15.58 5.71 -0.78
C ASP A 35 14.24 5.04 -1.16
N LEU A 36 13.16 5.82 -1.24
CA LEU A 36 11.84 5.33 -1.61
C LEU A 36 11.72 5.08 -3.12
N ASP A 37 12.23 6.00 -3.94
CA ASP A 37 12.20 5.86 -5.40
C ASP A 37 13.03 4.66 -5.88
N GLU A 38 14.18 4.41 -5.24
CA GLU A 38 14.96 3.19 -5.47
C GLU A 38 14.15 1.93 -5.12
N LEU A 39 13.47 1.92 -3.96
CA LEU A 39 12.64 0.77 -3.56
C LEU A 39 11.49 0.52 -4.54
N LEU A 40 10.80 1.57 -4.98
CA LEU A 40 9.72 1.46 -5.98
C LEU A 40 10.24 0.88 -7.30
N SER A 41 11.43 1.29 -7.73
CA SER A 41 12.08 0.75 -8.93
C SER A 41 12.45 -0.73 -8.77
N ASP A 42 12.88 -1.15 -7.57
CA ASP A 42 13.20 -2.55 -7.30
C ASP A 42 11.98 -3.45 -7.21
N LEU A 43 10.86 -2.92 -6.68
CA LEU A 43 9.57 -3.61 -6.70
C LEU A 43 9.10 -3.82 -8.14
N ASP A 44 9.13 -2.77 -8.98
CA ASP A 44 8.72 -2.86 -10.40
C ASP A 44 9.56 -3.90 -11.16
N ARG A 45 10.89 -3.90 -10.95
CA ARG A 45 11.80 -4.90 -11.54
C ARG A 45 11.51 -6.33 -11.07
N ALA A 46 10.91 -6.50 -9.90
CA ALA A 46 10.46 -7.80 -9.38
C ALA A 46 9.03 -8.16 -9.82
N GLY A 47 8.37 -7.32 -10.63
CA GLY A 47 6.98 -7.51 -11.06
C GLY A 47 5.95 -7.18 -9.97
N LEU A 48 6.36 -6.39 -8.97
CA LEU A 48 5.51 -5.91 -7.88
C LEU A 48 5.21 -4.43 -8.08
N THR A 49 4.05 -3.96 -7.63
CA THR A 49 3.69 -2.54 -7.70
C THR A 49 3.60 -1.97 -6.30
N GLY A 50 4.33 -0.89 -6.03
CA GLY A 50 4.30 -0.17 -4.75
C GLY A 50 3.70 1.23 -4.89
N GLU A 51 3.05 1.72 -3.84
CA GLU A 51 2.53 3.07 -3.74
C GLU A 51 2.80 3.68 -2.35
N ASN A 52 3.24 4.94 -2.32
CA ASN A 52 3.47 5.69 -1.09
C ASN A 52 2.16 6.17 -0.44
N TRP A 53 1.66 5.38 0.49
CA TRP A 53 0.43 5.67 1.24
C TRP A 53 0.62 6.71 2.34
N THR A 54 1.85 7.13 2.64
CA THR A 54 2.12 8.18 3.64
C THR A 54 1.36 9.47 3.32
N THR A 55 1.24 9.80 2.03
CA THR A 55 0.58 11.02 1.57
C THR A 55 -0.63 10.76 0.67
N SER A 56 -0.70 9.60 0.00
CA SER A 56 -1.81 9.30 -0.92
C SER A 56 -3.05 8.74 -0.23
N VAL A 57 -2.92 8.16 0.97
CA VAL A 57 -4.01 7.53 1.71
C VAL A 57 -4.20 8.19 3.07
N ARG A 58 -5.45 8.28 3.51
CA ARG A 58 -5.82 8.69 4.87
C ARG A 58 -6.62 7.59 5.55
N MET A 59 -6.26 7.28 6.79
CA MET A 59 -7.03 6.36 7.60
C MET A 59 -8.24 7.08 8.19
N LEU A 60 -9.43 6.55 7.94
CA LEU A 60 -10.68 7.03 8.52
C LEU A 60 -11.20 6.01 9.52
N CYS A 61 -11.76 6.48 10.62
CA CYS A 61 -12.54 5.61 11.49
C CYS A 61 -13.84 5.18 10.79
N ALA A 62 -14.45 4.09 11.27
CA ALA A 62 -15.69 3.56 10.68
C ALA A 62 -16.81 4.62 10.63
N ALA A 63 -16.99 5.43 11.68
CA ALA A 63 -18.01 6.47 11.74
C ALA A 63 -17.78 7.61 10.72
N CYS A 64 -16.53 8.01 10.52
CA CYS A 64 -16.16 8.98 9.49
C CYS A 64 -16.34 8.40 8.08
N SER A 65 -16.00 7.13 7.88
CA SER A 65 -16.19 6.44 6.60
C SER A 65 -17.67 6.31 6.21
N SER A 66 -18.57 6.20 7.19
CA SER A 66 -20.01 6.11 6.96
C SER A 66 -20.72 7.49 6.92
N GLY A 67 -19.98 8.59 6.98
CA GLY A 67 -20.54 9.95 6.94
C GLY A 67 -21.31 10.35 8.20
N SER A 68 -21.10 9.67 9.34
CA SER A 68 -21.72 9.98 10.63
C SER A 68 -20.66 10.29 11.71
N PRO A 69 -19.78 11.28 11.49
CA PRO A 69 -18.78 11.65 12.48
C PRO A 69 -19.49 12.30 13.68
N GLY A 70 -19.64 11.55 14.78
CA GLY A 70 -20.00 12.15 16.07
C GLY A 70 -18.90 13.12 16.56
N ALA A 71 -19.08 13.72 17.73
CA ALA A 71 -18.04 14.57 18.31
C ALA A 71 -16.85 13.73 18.81
N HIS A 72 -15.72 13.79 18.10
CA HIS A 72 -14.46 13.18 18.50
C HIS A 72 -13.29 13.87 17.80
N ASP A 73 -12.10 13.70 18.35
CA ASP A 73 -10.85 14.21 17.77
C ASP A 73 -10.00 13.04 17.28
N HIS A 74 -9.33 13.24 16.15
CA HIS A 74 -8.41 12.26 15.60
C HIS A 74 -6.99 12.81 15.71
N PRO A 75 -6.08 12.16 16.45
CA PRO A 75 -4.67 12.41 16.22
C PRO A 75 -4.38 12.00 14.78
N PHE A 76 -4.11 12.97 13.90
CA PHE A 76 -3.59 12.68 12.57
C PHE A 76 -2.33 11.85 12.76
N GLY A 77 -2.23 10.74 12.02
CA GLY A 77 -1.06 9.87 12.04
C GLY A 77 0.19 10.72 11.86
N SER A 78 0.91 10.94 12.95
CA SER A 78 2.12 11.73 12.96
C SER A 78 3.18 10.89 12.25
N SER A 79 3.38 11.12 10.96
CA SER A 79 4.62 10.76 10.26
C SER A 79 5.73 11.70 10.73
N ASP A 80 5.89 11.83 12.04
CA ASP A 80 6.95 12.63 12.64
C ASP A 80 8.22 11.78 12.61
N GLY A 81 9.18 12.17 11.76
CA GLY A 81 10.55 11.63 11.82
C GLY A 81 10.99 10.58 10.79
N GLY A 82 10.52 10.65 9.53
CA GLY A 82 11.14 9.89 8.42
C GLY A 82 10.53 8.52 8.10
N ASP A 83 9.54 8.07 8.87
CA ASP A 83 8.81 6.85 8.54
C ASP A 83 7.88 7.06 7.32
N ARG A 84 7.76 6.03 6.47
CA ARG A 84 6.91 6.01 5.28
C ARG A 84 6.09 4.74 5.23
N THR A 85 4.79 4.85 4.95
CA THR A 85 3.94 3.68 4.71
C THR A 85 3.86 3.41 3.22
N LEU A 86 4.15 2.16 2.82
CA LEU A 86 4.07 1.70 1.44
C LEU A 86 3.02 0.60 1.34
N GLY A 87 2.07 0.75 0.42
CA GLY A 87 1.19 -0.34 -0.03
C GLY A 87 1.80 -1.04 -1.23
N ILE A 88 1.75 -2.37 -1.28
CA ILE A 88 2.43 -3.18 -2.30
C ILE A 88 1.50 -4.30 -2.78
N SER A 89 1.28 -4.42 -4.08
CA SER A 89 0.60 -5.60 -4.66
C SER A 89 1.62 -6.71 -4.88
N GLY A 90 1.47 -7.83 -4.17
CA GLY A 90 2.40 -8.95 -4.23
C GLY A 90 2.32 -9.88 -3.02
N HIS A 91 2.74 -11.13 -3.21
CA HIS A 91 2.88 -12.08 -2.12
C HIS A 91 3.95 -11.63 -1.12
N ALA A 92 3.64 -11.77 0.18
CA ALA A 92 4.51 -11.30 1.27
C ALA A 92 5.96 -11.80 1.17
N GLU A 93 6.17 -13.05 0.76
CA GLU A 93 7.52 -13.62 0.59
C GLU A 93 8.35 -12.88 -0.46
N ALA A 94 7.75 -12.52 -1.59
CA ALA A 94 8.43 -11.76 -2.65
C ALA A 94 8.69 -10.32 -2.20
N VAL A 95 7.73 -9.71 -1.49
CA VAL A 95 7.87 -8.37 -0.91
C VAL A 95 9.03 -8.34 0.10
N GLU A 96 9.09 -9.30 1.02
CA GLU A 96 10.15 -9.40 2.02
C GLU A 96 11.53 -9.57 1.39
N ALA A 97 11.64 -10.36 0.30
CA ALA A 97 12.90 -10.54 -0.41
C ALA A 97 13.42 -9.22 -1.02
N VAL A 98 12.54 -8.41 -1.62
CA VAL A 98 12.93 -7.09 -2.17
C VAL A 98 13.31 -6.12 -1.05
N LEU A 99 12.53 -6.06 0.03
CA LEU A 99 12.78 -5.20 1.17
C LEU A 99 14.12 -5.52 1.86
N ALA A 100 14.46 -6.80 2.01
CA ALA A 100 15.75 -7.23 2.56
C ALA A 100 16.92 -6.75 1.69
N GLY A 101 16.85 -6.95 0.37
CA GLY A 101 17.90 -6.50 -0.55
C GLY A 101 18.01 -4.97 -0.65
N TRP A 102 16.92 -4.24 -0.46
CA TRP A 102 16.93 -2.78 -0.36
C TRP A 102 17.57 -2.26 0.92
N ARG A 103 17.22 -2.86 2.07
CA ARG A 103 17.80 -2.51 3.38
C ARG A 103 19.31 -2.70 3.39
N ASP A 104 19.80 -3.81 2.85
CA ASP A 104 21.21 -4.18 2.95
C ASP A 104 22.13 -3.32 2.05
N ARG A 105 21.58 -2.46 1.17
CA ARG A 105 22.33 -1.57 0.26
C ARG A 105 22.77 -0.24 0.87
N ARG A 106 22.13 0.24 1.95
CA ARG A 106 22.48 1.52 2.57
C ARG A 106 22.14 1.53 4.06
N GLU A 107 23.08 2.01 4.87
CA GLU A 107 22.82 2.27 6.29
C GLU A 107 21.71 3.31 6.47
N GLY A 108 20.91 3.16 7.54
CA GLY A 108 19.76 4.04 7.81
C GLY A 108 18.49 3.68 7.06
N ARG A 109 18.49 2.65 6.20
CA ARG A 109 17.28 2.02 5.65
C ARG A 109 16.77 0.95 6.60
N GLY A 110 15.45 0.90 6.79
CA GLY A 110 14.79 -0.11 7.60
C GLY A 110 13.36 -0.35 7.15
N HIS A 111 12.80 -1.50 7.54
CA HIS A 111 11.39 -1.78 7.35
C HIS A 111 10.84 -2.55 8.56
N GLY A 112 9.58 -2.29 8.89
CA GLY A 112 8.81 -3.05 9.85
C GLY A 112 8.33 -4.39 9.27
N ARG A 113 7.37 -4.99 9.96
CA ARG A 113 6.71 -6.22 9.49
C ARG A 113 5.87 -5.94 8.25
N VAL A 114 5.93 -6.84 7.26
CA VAL A 114 4.99 -6.87 6.13
C VAL A 114 3.64 -7.39 6.63
N ALA A 115 2.60 -6.57 6.52
CA ALA A 115 1.22 -6.95 6.81
C ALA A 115 0.50 -7.30 5.52
N VAL A 116 -0.28 -8.39 5.50
CA VAL A 116 -1.17 -8.72 4.37
C VAL A 116 -2.54 -8.14 4.68
N GLU A 117 -2.95 -7.13 3.92
CA GLU A 117 -4.20 -6.39 4.13
C GLU A 117 -5.38 -7.09 3.47
N LEU A 118 -5.15 -7.65 2.28
CA LEU A 118 -6.14 -8.34 1.47
C LEU A 118 -5.49 -9.56 0.82
N ALA A 119 -6.08 -10.73 1.06
CA ALA A 119 -5.71 -12.02 0.48
C ALA A 119 -6.88 -12.62 -0.30
#